data_AF-A0A087UX22-F1
#
_entry.id   AF-A0A087UX22-F1
#
_cell.length_a   1.000
_cell.length_b   1.000
_cell.length_c   1.000
_cell.angle_alpha   90.00
_cell.angle_beta   90.00
_cell.angle_gamma   90.00
#
_symmetry.space_group_name_H-M   'P 1'
#
loop_
_entity.id
_entity.type
_entity.pdbx_description
1 polymer ?
#
loop_
_entity_poly.entity_id
_entity_poly.type
_entity_poly.pdbx_seq_one_letter_code
_entity_poly.pdbx_strand_id
1 'polypeptide(L)' 'MKARKRMAHNILVAEVTEQLKSRFYPSPVVIKKRIEGLIEREYLARTAEDRKIYTYVA' A
#
# COMPACT_ATOMS: atom_id res chain seq x y z
N MET A 1 2.04 -4.89 4.60
CA MET A 1 1.41 -5.91 3.72
C MET A 1 1.85 -7.35 4.03
N LYS A 2 3.15 -7.66 4.20
CA LYS A 2 3.62 -9.03 4.52
C LYS A 2 2.88 -9.74 5.67
N ALA A 3 2.57 -9.01 6.76
CA ALA A 3 1.85 -9.57 7.91
C ALA A 3 0.33 -9.69 7.71
N ARG A 4 -0.29 -8.78 6.95
CA ARG A 4 -1.76 -8.65 6.83
C ARG A 4 -2.35 -9.27 5.56
N LYS A 5 -1.51 -9.65 4.59
CA LYS A 5 -1.81 -10.34 3.31
C LYS A 5 -2.80 -9.63 2.35
N ARG A 6 -3.88 -9.00 2.84
CA ARG A 6 -4.88 -8.25 2.06
C ARG A 6 -5.28 -6.96 2.79
N MET A 7 -5.42 -5.85 2.08
CA MET A 7 -5.80 -4.57 2.68
C MET A 7 -6.39 -3.58 1.68
N ALA A 8 -7.36 -2.78 2.11
CA ALA A 8 -7.92 -1.68 1.33
C ALA A 8 -6.95 -0.49 1.24
N HIS A 9 -7.00 0.25 0.14
CA HIS A 9 -6.13 1.39 -0.17
C HIS A 9 -6.12 2.45 0.94
N ASN A 10 -7.30 2.87 1.40
CA ASN A 10 -7.41 3.92 2.42
C ASN A 10 -6.75 3.49 3.74
N ILE A 11 -6.93 2.22 4.12
CA ILE A 11 -6.32 1.66 5.33
C ILE A 11 -4.80 1.59 5.16
N LEU A 12 -4.32 1.13 4.00
CA LEU A 12 -2.89 1.05 3.71
C LEU A 12 -2.22 2.42 3.78
N VAL A 13 -2.84 3.45 3.19
CA VAL A 13 -2.31 4.81 3.22
C VAL A 13 -2.28 5.36 4.66
N ALA A 14 -3.34 5.15 5.43
CA ALA A 14 -3.39 5.57 6.83
C ALA A 14 -2.31 4.87 7.67
N GLU A 15 -2.16 3.55 7.53
CA GLU A 15 -1.20 2.75 8.30
C GLU A 15 0.26 3.12 7.95
N VAL A 16 0.55 3.36 6.66
CA VAL A 16 1.87 3.85 6.21
C VAL A 16 2.15 5.25 6.76
N THR A 17 1.14 6.12 6.80
CA THR A 17 1.28 7.47 7.36
C THR A 17 1.56 7.40 8.86
N GLU A 18 0.82 6.59 9.61
CA GLU A 18 1.01 6.39 11.05
C GLU A 18 2.42 5.85 11.38
N GLN A 19 2.90 4.86 10.61
CA GLN A 19 4.23 4.29 10.80
C GLN A 19 5.35 5.30 10.51
N LEU A 20 5.19 6.12 9.47
CA LEU A 20 6.21 7.09 9.04
C LEU A 20 6.17 8.39 9.85
N LYS A 21 5.05 8.71 10.51
CA LYS A 21 4.84 9.92 11.33
C LYS A 21 5.95 10.18 12.35
N SER A 22 6.58 9.12 12.86
CA SER A 22 7.72 9.22 13.79
C SER A 22 8.97 9.86 13.18
N ARG A 23 9.11 9.85 11.85
CA ARG A 23 10.27 10.38 11.13
C ARG A 23 9.91 11.56 10.23
N PHE A 24 8.78 11.51 9.53
CA PHE A 24 8.30 12.57 8.64
C PHE A 24 6.83 12.38 8.27
N TYR A 25 6.21 13.41 7.70
CA TYR A 25 4.86 13.34 7.15
C TYR A 25 4.92 13.16 5.61
N PRO A 26 4.81 11.92 5.10
CA PRO A 26 4.78 11.68 3.66
C PRO A 26 3.53 12.31 3.02
N SER A 27 3.72 12.96 1.87
CA SER A 27 2.57 13.35 1.03
C SER A 27 1.86 12.11 0.47
N PRO A 28 0.52 12.06 0.46
CA PRO A 28 -0.25 10.96 -0.11
C PRO A 28 0.12 10.63 -1.57
N VAL A 29 0.62 11.61 -2.32
CA VAL A 29 1.08 11.43 -3.71
C VAL A 29 2.30 10.49 -3.77
N VAL A 30 3.24 10.64 -2.84
CA VAL A 30 4.46 9.82 -2.79
C VAL A 30 4.13 8.39 -2.40
N ILE A 31 3.21 8.19 -1.44
CA ILE A 31 2.75 6.87 -1.03
C ILE A 31 2.10 6.14 -2.22
N LYS A 32 1.24 6.82 -2.97
CA LYS A 32 0.61 6.26 -4.17
C LYS A 32 1.63 5.81 -5.21
N LYS A 33 2.61 6.67 -5.54
CA LYS A 33 3.69 6.34 -6.48
C LYS A 33 4.51 5.12 -6.00
N ARG A 34 4.71 4.99 -4.69
CA ARG A 34 5.43 3.84 -4.13
C ARG A 34 4.62 2.55 -4.20
N ILE A 35 3.31 2.60 -3.98
CA ILE A 35 2.40 1.46 -4.15
C ILE A 35 2.40 0.99 -5.61
N GLU A 36 2.40 1.90 -6.58
CA GLU A 36 2.50 1.57 -8.01
C GLU A 36 3.80 0.84 -8.32
N GLY A 37 4.95 1.34 -7.86
CA GLY A 37 6.23 0.65 -8.05
C GLY A 37 6.33 -0.72 -7.36
N LEU A 38 5.55 -0.95 -6.29
CA LEU A 38 5.46 -2.29 -5.66
C LEU A 38 4.56 -3.25 -6.45
N ILE A 39 3.58 -2.73 -7.19
CA ILE A 39 2.77 -3.53 -8.12
C ILE A 39 3.59 -3.90 -9.35
N GLU A 40 4.33 -2.94 -9.93
CA GLU A 40 5.20 -3.20 -11.10
C GLU A 40 6.27 -4.24 -10.83
N ARG A 41 6.73 -4.33 -9.58
CA ARG A 41 7.71 -5.33 -9.12
C ARG A 41 7.08 -6.62 -8.60
N GLU A 42 5.78 -6.82 -8.83
CA GLU A 42 5.03 -8.03 -8.45
C GLU A 42 5.06 -8.36 -6.94
N TYR A 43 5.30 -7.36 -6.07
CA TYR A 43 5.17 -7.52 -4.61
C TYR A 43 3.72 -7.34 -4.14
N LEU A 44 2.93 -6.57 -4.89
CA LEU A 44 1.52 -6.31 -4.63
C LEU A 44 0.68 -6.56 -5.88
N ALA A 45 -0.51 -7.12 -5.70
CA ALA A 45 -1.50 -7.29 -6.74
C ALA A 45 -2.80 -6.60 -6.34
N ARG A 46 -3.54 -6.09 -7.33
CA ARG A 46 -4.91 -5.63 -7.12
C ARG A 46 -5.84 -6.84 -7.25
N THR A 47 -6.82 -6.95 -6.36
CA THR A 47 -7.85 -8.00 -6.47
C THR A 47 -8.76 -7.74 -7.68
N ALA A 48 -9.22 -8.83 -8.31
CA ALA A 48 -10.17 -8.77 -9.42
C ALA A 48 -11.55 -8.23 -8.99
N GLU A 49 -11.95 -8.50 -7.75
CA GLU A 49 -13.22 -8.06 -7.19
C GLU A 49 -13.27 -6.54 -6.95
N ASP A 50 -12.18 -5.99 -6.42
CA ASP A 50 -12.08 -4.56 -6.11
C ASP A 50 -10.64 -4.07 -6.31
N ARG A 51 -10.49 -3.08 -7.20
CA ARG A 51 -9.21 -2.41 -7.51
C ARG A 51 -8.67 -1.57 -6.35
N LYS A 52 -9.50 -1.26 -5.35
CA LYS A 52 -9.12 -0.56 -4.12
C LYS A 52 -8.53 -1.49 -3.08
N ILE A 53 -8.52 -2.81 -3.30
CA ILE A 53 -7.94 -3.77 -2.39
C ILE A 53 -6.64 -4.33 -2.99
N TYR A 54 -5.61 -4.36 -2.15
CA TYR A 54 -4.30 -4.89 -2.49
C TYR A 54 -4.05 -6.20 -1.75
N THR A 55 -3.37 -7.12 -2.43
CA THR A 55 -2.93 -8.40 -1.89
C THR A 55 -1.42 -8.50 -2.03
N TYR A 56 -0.76 -9.03 -1.00
CA TYR A 56 0.67 -9.33 -1.03
C TYR A 56 0.91 -10.66 -1.76
N VAL A 57 1.81 -10.65 -2.75
CA VAL A 57 2.03 -11.77 -3.68
C VAL A 57 3.46 -12.34 -3.68
N ALA A 58 4.37 -11.77 -2.88
CA ALA A 58 5.75 -12.23 -2.72
C ALA A 58 6.05 -12.78 -1.31
#